data_AF-A0A159Z837-F1
#
_entry.id   AF-A0A159Z837-F1
#
_cell.length_a   1.000
_cell.length_b   1.000
_cell.length_c   1.000
_cell.angle_alpha   90.00
_cell.angle_beta   90.00
_cell.angle_gamma   90.00
#
_symmetry.space_group_name_H-M   'P 1'
#
loop_
_entity.id
_entity.type
_entity.pdbx_description
1 polymer ?
#
loop_
_entity_poly.entity_id
_entity_poly.type
_entity_poly.pdbx_seq_one_letter_code
_entity_poly.pdbx_strand_id
1 'polypeptide(L)'
;MTTTVLLRAIQGIAAEHGFDPADDETRMDCIRVLAAAGPMTRDDGADLGFLAARVTITGTSLQAVIARVAPRLSLVMGQKLAAQAAPVLGAVAGAAVNYAFTSYYQEMARVQFGLRRLAADRALPREALTEVLRARILAKG
;
A
#
# COMPACT_ATOMS: atom_id res chain seq x y z
N MET A 1 -6.36 -1.41 8.78
CA MET A 1 -5.75 -2.73 8.53
C MET A 1 -4.59 -2.92 9.50
N THR A 2 -4.35 -4.14 10.00
CA THR A 2 -3.26 -4.41 10.97
C THR A 2 -2.18 -5.29 10.36
N THR A 3 -0.97 -5.27 10.93
CA THR A 3 0.17 -6.08 10.49
C THR A 3 -0.14 -7.57 10.47
N THR A 4 -0.90 -8.08 11.45
CA THR A 4 -1.32 -9.49 11.51
C THR A 4 -2.22 -9.90 10.34
N VAL A 5 -3.14 -9.01 9.90
CA VAL A 5 -4.01 -9.27 8.75
C VAL A 5 -3.19 -9.36 7.47
N LEU A 6 -2.20 -8.47 7.30
CA LEU A 6 -1.28 -8.51 6.18
C LEU A 6 -0.44 -9.79 6.15
N LEU A 7 0.20 -10.13 7.27
CA LEU A 7 1.00 -11.35 7.38
C LEU A 7 0.17 -12.59 7.07
N ARG A 8 -1.08 -12.65 7.55
CA ARG A 8 -1.99 -13.75 7.24
C ARG A 8 -2.33 -13.82 5.75
N ALA A 9 -2.54 -12.69 5.09
CA ALA A 9 -2.76 -12.65 3.65
C ALA A 9 -1.53 -13.12 2.86
N ILE A 10 -0.33 -12.71 3.28
CA ILE A 10 0.94 -13.13 2.66
C ILE A 10 1.16 -14.64 2.84
N GLN A 11 0.91 -15.16 4.05
CA GLN A 11 0.96 -16.61 4.33
C GLN A 11 -0.04 -17.41 3.51
N GLY A 12 -1.25 -16.87 3.28
CA GLY A 12 -2.24 -17.49 2.40
C GLY A 12 -1.69 -17.66 0.98
N ILE A 13 -1.03 -16.65 0.43
CA ILE A 13 -0.41 -16.71 -0.90
C ILE A 13 0.78 -17.66 -0.93
N ALA A 14 1.56 -17.75 0.16
CA ALA A 14 2.62 -18.76 0.28
C ALA A 14 2.04 -20.17 0.14
N ALA A 15 0.93 -20.45 0.83
CA ALA A 15 0.22 -21.73 0.76
C ALA A 15 -0.37 -22.00 -0.63
N GLU A 16 -0.90 -20.98 -1.33
CA GLU A 16 -1.34 -21.10 -2.73
C GLU A 16 -0.22 -21.55 -3.67
N HIS A 17 1.03 -21.14 -3.39
CA HIS A 17 2.22 -21.59 -4.13
C HIS A 17 2.80 -22.91 -3.60
N GLY A 18 2.14 -23.55 -2.63
CA GLY A 18 2.54 -24.83 -2.06
C GLY A 18 3.67 -24.77 -1.03
N PHE A 19 3.91 -23.61 -0.40
CA PHE A 19 4.84 -23.48 0.71
C PHE A 19 4.11 -23.58 2.05
N ASP A 20 4.68 -24.29 3.02
CA ASP A 20 4.13 -24.40 4.37
C ASP A 20 4.37 -23.10 5.16
N PRO A 21 3.31 -22.38 5.61
CA PRO A 21 3.47 -21.17 6.42
C PRO A 21 4.11 -21.41 7.80
N ALA A 22 4.17 -22.66 8.26
CA ALA A 22 4.81 -23.04 9.52
C ALA A 22 6.34 -23.21 9.39
N ASP A 23 6.85 -23.41 8.17
CA ASP A 23 8.27 -23.51 7.88
C ASP A 23 8.99 -22.16 8.10
N ASP A 24 10.17 -22.22 8.71
CA ASP A 24 10.91 -21.03 9.11
C ASP A 24 11.41 -20.23 7.90
N GLU A 25 11.80 -20.90 6.80
CA GLU A 25 12.20 -20.21 5.57
C GLU A 25 11.01 -19.43 4.98
N THR A 26 9.82 -20.05 4.98
CA THR A 26 8.58 -19.42 4.52
C THR A 26 8.13 -18.26 5.40
N ARG A 27 8.32 -18.34 6.72
CA ARG A 27 8.11 -17.21 7.64
C ARG A 27 9.05 -16.06 7.35
N MET A 28 10.33 -16.35 7.11
CA MET A 28 11.31 -15.32 6.73
C MET A 28 10.97 -14.68 5.39
N ASP A 29 10.44 -15.44 4.43
CA ASP A 29 9.90 -14.88 3.18
C ASP A 29 8.70 -13.96 3.41
N CYS A 30 7.77 -14.33 4.30
CA CYS A 30 6.64 -13.47 4.66
C CYS A 30 7.13 -12.13 5.26
N ILE A 31 8.17 -12.18 6.11
CA ILE A 31 8.80 -10.97 6.67
C ILE A 31 9.49 -10.16 5.57
N ARG A 32 10.18 -10.79 4.61
CA ARG A 32 10.79 -10.10 3.46
C ARG A 32 9.74 -9.38 2.61
N VAL A 33 8.59 -10.01 2.36
CA VAL A 33 7.47 -9.37 1.66
C VAL A 33 6.93 -8.18 2.44
N LEU A 34 6.76 -8.33 3.76
CA LEU A 34 6.31 -7.23 4.61
C LEU A 34 7.33 -6.08 4.70
N ALA A 35 8.62 -6.39 4.63
CA ALA A 35 9.71 -5.42 4.62
C ALA A 35 9.89 -4.72 3.26
N ALA A 36 9.20 -5.17 2.21
CA ALA A 36 9.17 -4.44 0.94
C ALA A 36 8.55 -3.06 1.17
N ALA A 37 9.21 -2.01 0.67
CA ALA A 37 8.73 -0.64 0.80
C ALA A 37 7.26 -0.55 0.32
N GLY A 38 6.37 0.06 1.09
CA GLY A 38 4.93 0.02 0.84
C GLY A 38 4.50 0.75 -0.44
N PRO A 39 3.24 0.63 -0.87
CA PRO A 39 2.79 1.24 -2.13
C PRO A 39 2.85 2.78 -2.12
N MET A 40 2.97 3.41 -0.94
CA MET A 40 3.08 4.86 -0.79
C MET A 40 4.53 5.39 -0.76
N THR A 41 5.55 4.52 -0.73
CA THR A 41 6.96 4.94 -0.75
C THR A 41 7.50 5.10 -2.17
N ARG A 42 6.71 4.78 -3.20
CA ARG A 42 7.11 5.02 -4.59
C ARG A 42 7.12 6.51 -4.96
N ASP A 43 6.68 7.37 -4.05
CA ASP A 43 6.76 8.83 -4.12
C ASP A 43 7.58 9.37 -2.93
N ASP A 44 8.88 9.06 -2.87
CA ASP A 44 9.83 9.63 -1.90
C ASP A 44 10.11 11.14 -2.15
N GLY A 45 9.23 11.84 -2.88
CA GLY A 45 9.05 13.28 -2.78
C GLY A 45 8.07 13.68 -1.67
N ALA A 46 7.38 12.71 -1.05
CA ALA A 46 6.31 12.94 -0.08
C ALA A 46 6.79 13.42 1.29
N ASP A 47 8.03 13.20 1.74
CA ASP A 47 8.49 13.75 3.04
C ASP A 47 8.73 15.27 2.95
N LEU A 48 9.38 15.71 1.87
CA LEU A 48 9.51 17.13 1.52
C LEU A 48 8.16 17.73 1.14
N GLY A 49 7.34 17.00 0.37
CA GLY A 49 5.98 17.37 0.02
C GLY A 49 5.05 17.45 1.22
N PHE A 50 5.21 16.61 2.23
CA PHE A 50 4.44 16.60 3.48
C PHE A 50 4.86 17.76 4.37
N LEU A 51 6.16 18.04 4.49
CA LEU A 51 6.65 19.24 5.19
C LEU A 51 6.19 20.52 4.48
N ALA A 52 6.33 20.60 3.15
CA ALA A 52 5.87 21.73 2.35
C ALA A 52 4.36 21.89 2.40
N ALA A 53 3.60 20.80 2.22
CA ALA A 53 2.15 20.80 2.35
C ALA A 53 1.74 21.18 3.76
N ARG A 54 2.42 20.71 4.81
CA ARG A 54 2.12 21.12 6.18
C ARG A 54 2.36 22.62 6.36
N VAL A 55 3.44 23.18 5.83
CA VAL A 55 3.68 24.64 5.85
C VAL A 55 2.60 25.42 5.06
N THR A 56 2.21 24.93 3.89
CA THR A 56 1.17 25.55 3.05
C THR A 56 -0.22 25.44 3.69
N ILE A 57 -0.56 24.27 4.22
CA ILE A 57 -1.83 23.91 4.87
C ILE A 57 -1.93 24.54 6.26
N THR A 58 -0.86 24.68 7.04
CA THR A 58 -0.92 25.43 8.30
C THR A 58 -0.72 26.93 8.11
N GLY A 59 -0.27 27.34 6.93
CA GLY A 59 -0.08 28.73 6.54
C GLY A 59 -1.37 29.42 6.05
N THR A 60 -1.23 30.69 5.67
CA THR A 60 -2.32 31.58 5.21
C THR A 60 -3.16 31.01 4.06
N SER A 61 -2.64 30.05 3.30
CA SER A 61 -3.35 29.46 2.16
C SER A 61 -4.53 28.58 2.56
N LEU A 62 -4.42 27.77 3.63
CA LEU A 62 -5.57 27.00 4.13
C LEU A 62 -6.62 27.92 4.72
N GLN A 63 -6.22 28.96 5.45
CA GLN A 63 -7.17 29.94 5.96
C GLN A 63 -7.94 30.61 4.82
N ALA A 64 -7.29 30.92 3.70
CA ALA A 64 -7.95 31.47 2.51
C ALA A 64 -8.90 30.48 1.84
N VAL A 65 -8.53 29.20 1.74
CA VAL A 65 -9.40 28.14 1.22
C VAL A 65 -10.60 27.92 2.14
N ILE A 66 -10.39 27.81 3.45
CA ILE A 66 -11.46 27.70 4.45
C ILE A 66 -12.38 28.93 4.36
N ALA A 67 -11.84 30.14 4.35
CA ALA A 67 -12.64 31.36 4.25
C ALA A 67 -13.49 31.42 2.97
N ARG A 68 -13.01 30.82 1.87
CA ARG A 68 -13.72 30.80 0.58
C ARG A 68 -14.78 29.71 0.49
N VAL A 69 -14.56 28.57 1.15
CA VAL A 69 -15.43 27.39 1.05
C VAL A 69 -16.40 27.28 2.23
N ALA A 70 -16.01 27.71 3.43
CA ALA A 70 -16.83 27.66 4.65
C ALA A 70 -18.21 28.36 4.53
N PRO A 71 -18.35 29.57 3.92
CA PRO A 71 -19.66 30.22 3.81
C PRO A 71 -20.63 29.42 2.94
N ARG A 72 -20.13 28.80 1.86
CA ARG A 72 -20.96 27.98 0.96
C ARG A 72 -21.30 26.65 1.60
N LEU A 73 -20.34 26.00 2.26
CA LEU A 73 -20.59 24.79 3.04
C LEU A 73 -21.61 25.05 4.15
N SER A 74 -21.55 26.17 4.87
CA SER A 74 -22.54 26.55 5.88
C SER A 74 -23.96 26.74 5.32
N LEU A 75 -24.11 27.07 4.03
CA LEU A 75 -25.41 27.22 3.37
C LEU A 75 -26.01 25.88 2.93
N VAL A 76 -25.18 24.90 2.53
CA VAL A 76 -25.65 23.56 2.09
C VAL A 76 -25.64 22.52 3.21
N MET A 77 -24.82 22.73 4.24
CA MET A 77 -24.80 21.93 5.44
C MET A 77 -25.95 22.35 6.36
N GLY A 78 -27.12 21.76 6.17
CA GLY A 78 -28.02 21.59 7.31
C GLY A 78 -27.25 20.89 8.44
N GLN A 79 -27.42 21.30 9.70
CA GLN A 79 -26.63 20.86 10.87
C GLN A 79 -26.43 19.33 10.99
N LYS A 80 -27.28 18.52 10.36
CA LYS A 80 -27.22 17.06 10.33
C LYS A 80 -26.31 16.46 9.25
N LEU A 81 -26.13 17.10 8.10
CA LEU A 81 -25.29 16.58 6.99
C LEU A 81 -23.80 16.78 7.26
N ALA A 82 -23.41 17.91 7.86
CA ALA A 82 -22.01 18.18 8.23
C ALA A 82 -21.45 17.17 9.24
N ALA A 83 -22.24 16.88 10.28
CA ALA A 83 -21.85 16.03 11.38
C ALA A 83 -21.78 14.53 10.98
N GLN A 84 -22.52 14.12 9.94
CA GLN A 84 -22.67 12.70 9.57
C GLN A 84 -21.94 12.30 8.28
N ALA A 85 -21.63 13.26 7.39
CA ALA A 85 -20.87 12.96 6.17
C ALA A 85 -19.38 12.73 6.43
N ALA A 86 -18.78 13.45 7.39
CA ALA A 86 -17.35 13.33 7.69
C ALA A 86 -16.92 11.91 8.13
N PRO A 87 -17.65 11.21 9.03
CA PRO A 87 -17.35 9.81 9.37
C PRO A 87 -17.46 8.85 8.18
N VAL A 88 -18.46 9.02 7.31
CA VAL A 88 -18.68 8.14 6.15
C VAL A 88 -17.60 8.33 5.10
N LEU A 89 -17.26 9.58 4.77
CA LEU A 89 -16.17 9.89 3.85
C LEU A 89 -14.83 9.40 4.40
N GLY A 90 -14.58 9.56 5.70
CA GLY A 90 -13.40 9.01 6.37
C GLY A 90 -13.32 7.48 6.28
N ALA A 91 -14.46 6.78 6.44
CA ALA A 91 -14.52 5.34 6.32
C ALA A 91 -14.24 4.85 4.89
N VAL A 92 -14.81 5.50 3.87
CA VAL A 92 -14.55 5.16 2.45
C VAL A 92 -13.08 5.39 2.10
N ALA A 93 -12.52 6.55 2.46
CA ALA A 93 -11.11 6.84 2.23
C ALA A 93 -10.20 5.83 2.95
N GLY A 94 -10.50 5.51 4.21
CA GLY A 94 -9.77 4.50 4.98
C GLY A 94 -9.84 3.10 4.37
N ALA A 95 -10.99 2.70 3.82
CA ALA A 95 -11.16 1.44 3.11
C ALA A 95 -10.33 1.40 1.81
N ALA A 96 -10.32 2.49 1.04
CA ALA A 96 -9.52 2.60 -0.17
C ALA A 96 -8.01 2.46 0.12
N VAL A 97 -7.51 3.12 1.18
CA VAL A 97 -6.11 2.98 1.61
C VAL A 97 -5.81 1.55 2.03
N ASN A 98 -6.66 0.93 2.86
CA ASN A 98 -6.46 -0.46 3.27
C ASN A 98 -6.45 -1.42 2.07
N TYR A 99 -7.32 -1.18 1.08
CA TYR A 99 -7.36 -1.95 -0.15
C TYR A 99 -6.06 -1.82 -0.93
N ALA A 100 -5.57 -0.59 -1.17
CA ALA A 100 -4.32 -0.35 -1.90
C ALA A 100 -3.10 -1.00 -1.22
N PHE A 101 -3.04 -0.97 0.12
CA PHE A 101 -2.01 -1.70 0.85
C PHE A 101 -2.17 -3.22 0.70
N THR A 102 -3.38 -3.74 0.86
CA THR A 102 -3.64 -5.19 0.75
C THR A 102 -3.25 -5.70 -0.65
N SER A 103 -3.71 -5.03 -1.71
CA SER A 103 -3.40 -5.41 -3.08
C SER A 103 -1.89 -5.40 -3.35
N TYR A 104 -1.18 -4.38 -2.88
CA TYR A 104 0.27 -4.27 -3.02
C TYR A 104 1.02 -5.45 -2.38
N TYR A 105 0.75 -5.73 -1.10
CA TYR A 105 1.46 -6.81 -0.41
C TYR A 105 1.07 -8.19 -0.94
N GLN A 106 -0.16 -8.36 -1.42
CA GLN A 106 -0.56 -9.58 -2.11
C GLN A 106 0.19 -9.75 -3.45
N GLU A 107 0.33 -8.69 -4.25
CA GLU A 107 1.11 -8.75 -5.49
C GLU A 107 2.58 -9.04 -5.22
N MET A 108 3.18 -8.39 -4.21
CA MET A 108 4.55 -8.65 -3.81
C MET A 108 4.75 -10.09 -3.31
N ALA A 109 3.81 -10.63 -2.54
CA ALA A 109 3.81 -12.03 -2.12
C ALA A 109 3.77 -12.97 -3.33
N ARG A 110 2.88 -12.73 -4.31
CA ARG A 110 2.80 -13.54 -5.53
C ARG A 110 4.12 -13.53 -6.31
N VAL A 111 4.80 -12.39 -6.39
CA VAL A 111 6.12 -12.30 -7.04
C VAL A 111 7.18 -13.08 -6.26
N GLN A 112 7.29 -12.87 -4.95
CA GLN A 112 8.27 -13.56 -4.09
C GLN A 112 8.10 -15.08 -4.17
N PHE A 113 6.90 -15.58 -3.92
CA PHE A 113 6.62 -17.02 -3.88
C PHE A 113 6.58 -17.63 -5.28
N GLY A 114 6.13 -16.90 -6.29
CA GLY A 114 6.22 -17.30 -7.69
C GLY A 114 7.67 -17.48 -8.16
N LEU A 115 8.56 -16.54 -7.83
CA LEU A 115 9.98 -16.65 -8.14
C LEU A 115 10.65 -17.80 -7.36
N ARG A 116 10.34 -17.97 -6.07
CA ARG A 116 10.86 -19.10 -5.27
C ARG A 116 10.42 -20.44 -5.85
N ARG A 117 9.16 -20.56 -6.25
CA ARG A 117 8.62 -21.78 -6.88
C ARG A 117 9.30 -22.05 -8.23
N LEU A 118 9.42 -21.03 -9.07
CA LEU A 118 10.06 -21.14 -10.37
C LEU A 118 11.56 -21.49 -10.26
N ALA A 119 12.25 -20.95 -9.24
CA ALA A 119 13.65 -21.28 -8.94
C ALA A 119 13.81 -22.77 -8.62
N ALA A 120 12.92 -23.31 -7.77
CA ALA A 120 12.90 -24.73 -7.43
C ALA A 120 12.59 -25.60 -8.66
N ASP A 121 11.56 -25.25 -9.43
CA ASP A 121 11.11 -26.04 -10.59
C ASP A 121 12.15 -26.09 -11.72
N ARG A 122 12.94 -25.01 -11.88
CA ARG A 122 13.94 -24.89 -12.95
C ARG A 122 15.36 -25.18 -12.51
N ALA A 123 15.57 -25.48 -11.22
CA ALA A 123 16.90 -25.60 -10.60
C ALA A 123 17.81 -24.39 -10.95
N LEU A 124 17.23 -23.18 -10.91
CA LEU A 124 17.92 -21.93 -11.20
C LEU A 124 18.05 -21.08 -9.93
N PRO A 125 19.14 -20.30 -9.79
CA PRO A 125 19.24 -19.34 -8.71
C PRO A 125 18.16 -18.26 -8.86
N ARG A 126 17.57 -17.86 -7.72
CA ARG A 126 16.48 -16.88 -7.68
C ARG A 126 16.91 -15.53 -8.24
N GLU A 127 18.18 -15.19 -8.06
CA GLU A 127 18.81 -13.96 -8.52
C GLU A 127 18.74 -13.86 -10.05
N ALA A 128 19.00 -14.96 -10.76
CA ALA A 128 18.91 -15.00 -12.22
C ALA A 128 17.48 -14.75 -12.71
N LEU A 129 16.49 -15.35 -12.03
CA LEU A 129 15.07 -15.13 -12.37
C LEU A 129 14.63 -13.69 -12.08
N THR A 130 15.17 -13.09 -11.02
CA THR A 130 14.87 -11.70 -10.64
C THR A 130 15.44 -10.72 -11.66
N GLU A 131 16.67 -10.93 -12.14
CA GLU A 131 17.26 -10.10 -13.19
C GLU A 131 16.52 -10.23 -14.52
N VAL A 132 16.12 -11.45 -14.91
CA VAL A 132 15.29 -11.65 -16.11
C VAL A 132 13.94 -10.95 -15.99
N LEU A 133 13.28 -11.04 -14.81
CA LEU A 133 12.02 -10.35 -14.56
C LEU A 133 12.20 -8.83 -14.65
N ARG A 134 13.24 -8.28 -14.01
CA ARG A 134 13.58 -6.86 -14.05
C ARG A 134 13.77 -6.37 -15.48
N ALA A 135 14.59 -7.06 -16.28
CA ALA A 135 14.83 -6.72 -17.67
C ALA A 135 13.53 -6.71 -18.49
N ARG A 136 12.63 -7.68 -18.25
CA ARG A 136 11.35 -7.76 -18.95
C ARG A 136 10.35 -6.67 -18.57
N ILE A 137 10.37 -6.21 -17.32
CA ILE A 137 9.54 -5.08 -16.86
C ILE A 137 10.02 -3.78 -17.51
N LEU A 138 11.34 -3.53 -17.53
CA LEU A 138 11.92 -2.34 -18.13
C LEU A 138 11.75 -2.29 -19.66
N ALA A 139 11.71 -3.44 -20.33
CA ALA A 139 11.45 -3.50 -21.77
C ALA A 139 9.98 -3.27 -22.16
N LYS A 140 9.05 -3.26 -21.18
CA LYS A 140 7.62 -3.08 -21.39
C LYS A 140 7.08 -1.73 -20.92
N GLY A 141 7.87 -0.94 -20.19
CA GLY A 141 7.52 0.41 -19.72
C GLY A 141 8.13 1.47 -20.63
#